data_AF-A0A0F8VDY2-F1
#
_entry.id   AF-A0A0F8VDY2-F1
#
_cell.length_a   1.000
_cell.length_b   1.000
_cell.length_c   1.000
_cell.angle_alpha   90.00
_cell.angle_beta   90.00
_cell.angle_gamma   90.00
#
_symmetry.space_group_name_H-M   'P 1'
#
loop_
_entity.id
_entity.type
_entity.pdbx_description
1 polymer ?
#
loop_
_entity_poly.entity_id
_entity_poly.type
_entity_poly.pdbx_seq_one_letter_code
_entity_poly.pdbx_strand_id
1 'polypeptide(L)'
;MHPSHNITSGQIYLSTILRERKGKFLGKTVQLIPHVTDIIIERLMEIANNEDLDVLLIECGGTVGDLESSIFLEAFRQIKLDSHNQTAFIHVT
;
A
#
# COMPACT_ATOMS: atom_id res chain seq x y z
N MET A 1 3.45 16.48 -10.89
CA MET A 1 3.24 15.15 -10.31
C MET A 1 1.77 15.05 -9.88
N HIS A 2 1.04 14.04 -10.35
CA HIS A 2 -0.37 13.90 -9.99
C HIS A 2 -0.48 13.52 -8.50
N PRO A 3 -1.47 14.01 -7.73
CA PRO A 3 -1.55 13.73 -6.29
C PRO A 3 -1.65 12.25 -5.91
N SER A 4 -2.09 11.39 -6.83
CA SER A 4 -2.12 9.93 -6.63
C SER A 4 -0.71 9.31 -6.52
N HIS A 5 0.31 9.93 -7.08
CA HIS A 5 1.69 9.42 -7.07
C HIS A 5 2.41 9.65 -5.73
N ASN A 6 1.79 10.33 -4.79
CA ASN A 6 2.29 10.49 -3.43
C ASN A 6 1.28 9.91 -2.43
N ILE A 7 1.65 8.77 -1.83
CA ILE A 7 0.84 8.07 -0.85
C ILE A 7 1.46 8.28 0.53
N THR A 8 0.67 8.76 1.49
CA THR A 8 1.12 8.96 2.87
C THR A 8 0.33 8.12 3.86
N SER A 9 0.95 7.78 5.00
CA SER A 9 0.29 7.05 6.10
C SER A 9 -1.01 7.75 6.53
N GLY A 10 -1.00 9.09 6.63
CA GLY A 10 -2.19 9.86 7.00
C GLY A 10 -3.37 9.63 6.05
N GLN A 11 -3.12 9.60 4.73
CA GLN A 11 -4.16 9.32 3.74
C GLN A 11 -4.66 7.87 3.83
N ILE A 12 -3.76 6.91 4.05
CA ILE A 12 -4.08 5.48 4.15
C ILE A 12 -4.94 5.21 5.40
N TYR A 13 -4.52 5.70 6.56
CA TYR A 13 -5.28 5.56 7.80
C TYR A 13 -6.63 6.28 7.72
N LEU A 14 -6.67 7.48 7.14
CA LEU A 14 -7.93 8.20 6.94
C LEU A 14 -8.89 7.41 6.04
N SER A 15 -8.40 6.85 4.93
CA SER A 15 -9.20 5.98 4.05
C SER A 15 -9.75 4.78 4.80
N THR A 16 -8.91 4.11 5.60
CA THR A 16 -9.30 2.97 6.43
C THR A 16 -10.43 3.35 7.40
N ILE A 17 -10.25 4.42 8.16
CA ILE A 17 -11.22 4.90 9.15
C ILE A 17 -12.53 5.30 8.46
N LEU A 18 -12.47 5.99 7.32
CA LEU A 18 -13.68 6.38 6.59
C LEU A 18 -14.44 5.17 6.03
N ARG A 19 -13.74 4.12 5.58
CA ARG A 19 -14.36 2.86 5.15
C ARG A 19 -15.01 2.14 6.33
N GLU A 20 -14.37 2.15 7.49
CA GLU A 20 -14.91 1.61 8.74
C GLU A 20 -16.20 2.33 9.16
N ARG A 21 -16.18 3.66 9.24
CA ARG A 21 -17.34 4.46 9.63
C ARG A 21 -18.52 4.37 8.67
N LYS A 22 -18.26 4.04 7.40
CA LYS A 22 -19.29 3.75 6.38
C LYS A 22 -19.81 2.31 6.42
N GLY A 23 -19.32 1.48 7.35
CA GLY A 23 -19.74 0.10 7.50
C GLY A 23 -19.16 -0.86 6.46
N LYS A 24 -18.12 -0.48 5.72
CA LYS A 24 -17.55 -1.35 4.65
C LYS A 24 -16.98 -2.66 5.18
N PHE A 25 -16.56 -2.71 6.44
CA PHE A 25 -16.01 -3.91 7.07
C PHE A 25 -17.08 -4.75 7.81
N LEU A 26 -18.37 -4.47 7.57
CA LEU A 26 -19.51 -5.27 8.07
C LEU A 26 -19.50 -5.47 9.61
N GLY A 27 -19.05 -4.47 10.35
CA GLY A 27 -18.99 -4.50 11.83
C GLY A 27 -17.87 -5.39 12.41
N LYS A 28 -16.98 -5.94 11.57
CA LYS A 28 -15.81 -6.69 12.03
C LYS A 28 -14.72 -5.74 12.53
N THR A 29 -13.81 -6.28 13.34
CA THR A 29 -12.61 -5.56 13.79
C THR A 29 -11.75 -5.19 12.60
N VAL A 30 -11.44 -3.90 12.48
CA VAL A 30 -10.48 -3.38 11.51
C VAL A 30 -9.07 -3.50 12.10
N GLN A 31 -8.14 -3.96 11.28
CA GLN A 31 -6.78 -4.35 11.66
C GLN A 31 -5.78 -3.80 10.65
N LEU A 32 -4.52 -3.68 11.04
CA LEU A 32 -3.43 -3.29 10.13
C LEU A 32 -3.33 -4.26 8.95
N ILE A 33 -3.26 -5.56 9.25
CA ILE A 33 -3.34 -6.62 8.26
C ILE A 33 -4.69 -7.32 8.43
N PRO A 34 -5.51 -7.47 7.38
CA PRO A 34 -5.24 -7.08 6.00
C PRO A 34 -5.69 -5.64 5.66
N HIS A 35 -6.57 -5.03 6.45
CA HIS A 35 -7.34 -3.86 5.99
C HIS A 35 -6.52 -2.61 5.61
N VAL A 36 -5.40 -2.35 6.28
CA VAL A 36 -4.53 -1.21 5.94
C VAL A 36 -3.60 -1.57 4.78
N THR A 37 -3.04 -2.79 4.79
CA THR A 37 -2.18 -3.27 3.69
C THR A 37 -2.95 -3.34 2.38
N ASP A 38 -4.19 -3.80 2.40
CA ASP A 38 -5.06 -3.88 1.22
C ASP A 38 -5.29 -2.51 0.59
N ILE A 39 -5.49 -1.46 1.39
CA ILE A 39 -5.68 -0.09 0.87
C ILE A 39 -4.39 0.44 0.21
N ILE A 40 -3.22 0.08 0.73
CA ILE A 40 -1.93 0.42 0.10
C ILE A 40 -1.82 -0.29 -1.24
N ILE A 41 -2.10 -1.59 -1.28
CA ILE A 41 -2.03 -2.42 -2.50
C ILE A 41 -3.03 -1.90 -3.54
N GLU A 42 -4.29 -1.68 -3.15
CA GLU A 42 -5.33 -1.11 -4.02
C GLU A 42 -4.87 0.19 -4.69
N ARG A 43 -4.28 1.13 -3.94
CA ARG A 43 -3.82 2.41 -4.50
C ARG A 43 -2.68 2.24 -5.51
N LEU A 44 -1.75 1.33 -5.25
CA LEU A 44 -0.63 1.07 -6.16
C LEU A 44 -1.13 0.44 -7.46
N MET A 45 -2.03 -0.54 -7.36
CA MET A 45 -2.63 -1.21 -8.52
C MET A 45 -3.53 -0.25 -9.32
N GLU A 46 -4.25 0.66 -8.67
CA GLU A 46 -5.01 1.72 -9.34
C GLU A 46 -4.11 2.62 -10.20
N ILE A 47 -2.92 3.00 -9.72
CA ILE A 47 -1.98 3.82 -10.50
C ILE A 47 -1.49 3.04 -11.73
N ALA A 48 -1.04 1.79 -11.54
CA ALA A 48 -0.56 0.96 -12.63
C ALA A 48 -1.61 0.74 -13.72
N ASN A 49 -2.86 0.46 -13.32
CA ASN A 49 -3.96 0.17 -14.24
C ASN A 49 -4.48 1.43 -14.96
N ASN A 50 -4.58 2.57 -14.27
CA ASN A 50 -5.13 3.80 -14.87
C ASN A 50 -4.20 4.43 -15.90
N GLU A 51 -2.89 4.20 -15.79
CA GLU A 51 -1.87 4.78 -16.66
C GLU A 51 -1.27 3.76 -17.65
N ASP A 52 -1.76 2.52 -17.67
CA ASP A 52 -1.30 1.42 -18.54
C ASP A 52 0.23 1.26 -18.52
N LEU A 53 0.79 1.18 -17.30
CA LEU A 53 2.23 1.18 -17.09
C LEU A 53 2.84 -0.22 -17.32
N ASP A 54 3.91 -0.31 -18.12
CA ASP A 54 4.72 -1.54 -18.21
C ASP A 54 5.46 -1.83 -16.89
N VAL A 55 5.90 -0.78 -16.19
CA VAL A 55 6.68 -0.87 -14.93
C VAL A 55 6.25 0.24 -13.97
N LEU A 56 5.87 -0.13 -12.75
CA LEU A 56 5.63 0.79 -11.64
C LEU A 56 6.85 0.80 -10.71
N LEU A 57 7.55 1.93 -10.63
CA LEU A 57 8.63 2.14 -9.66
C LEU A 57 8.06 2.76 -8.39
N ILE A 58 8.30 2.12 -7.25
CA ILE A 58 7.81 2.57 -5.94
C ILE A 58 9.02 2.90 -5.06
N GLU A 59 9.14 4.16 -4.67
CA GLU A 59 10.05 4.57 -3.60
C GLU A 59 9.31 4.47 -2.27
N CYS A 60 9.88 3.72 -1.33
CA CYS A 60 9.41 3.70 0.05
C CYS A 60 10.29 4.64 0.88
N GLY A 61 9.70 5.71 1.39
CA GLY A 61 10.37 6.55 2.39
C GLY A 61 10.55 5.81 3.71
N GLY A 62 11.39 6.39 4.58
CA GLY A 62 11.77 5.82 5.87
C GLY A 62 12.92 4.82 5.77
N THR A 63 13.35 4.28 6.92
CA THR A 63 14.40 3.25 6.98
C THR A 63 13.79 1.88 7.20
N VAL A 64 14.37 0.84 6.60
CA VAL A 64 14.01 -0.54 6.94
C VAL A 64 14.37 -0.79 8.41
N GLY A 65 13.40 -1.25 9.20
CA GLY A 65 13.51 -1.42 10.65
C GLY A 65 12.74 -0.38 11.45
N ASP A 66 12.38 0.76 10.84
CA ASP A 66 11.53 1.75 11.49
C ASP A 66 10.06 1.30 11.52
N LEU A 67 9.37 1.66 12.60
CA LEU A 67 7.97 1.28 12.82
C LEU A 67 7.05 1.88 11.75
N GLU A 68 7.35 3.07 11.24
CA GLU A 68 6.54 3.75 10.23
C GLU A 68 6.53 3.04 8.87
N SER A 69 7.64 2.42 8.49
CA SER A 69 7.82 1.71 7.22
C SER A 69 7.16 0.32 7.23
N SER A 70 6.95 -0.25 8.43
CA SER A 70 6.58 -1.65 8.61
C SER A 70 5.31 -2.06 7.86
N ILE A 71 4.30 -1.17 7.80
CA ILE A 71 3.03 -1.48 7.12
C ILE A 71 3.16 -1.45 5.59
N PHE A 72 4.01 -0.59 5.05
CA PHE A 72 4.28 -0.52 3.61
C PHE A 72 5.11 -1.73 3.16
N LEU A 73 6.13 -2.09 3.94
CA LEU A 73 6.95 -3.28 3.66
C LEU A 73 6.10 -4.55 3.68
N GLU A 74 5.14 -4.67 4.59
CA GLU A 74 4.21 -5.80 4.60
C GLU A 74 3.30 -5.81 3.36
N ALA A 75 2.77 -4.66 2.94
CA ALA A 75 1.98 -4.56 1.71
C ALA A 75 2.80 -4.98 0.48
N PHE A 76 4.07 -4.53 0.39
CA PHE A 76 4.97 -4.94 -0.69
C PHE A 76 5.30 -6.43 -0.65
N ARG A 77 5.47 -7.01 0.55
CA ARG A 77 5.68 -8.44 0.74
C ARG A 77 4.48 -9.24 0.22
N GLN A 78 3.25 -8.78 0.46
CA GLN A 78 2.03 -9.39 -0.08
C GLN A 78 1.98 -9.30 -1.62
N ILE A 79 2.29 -8.13 -2.20
CA ILE A 79 2.40 -7.96 -3.67
C ILE A 79 3.42 -8.96 -4.26
N LYS A 80 4.59 -9.12 -3.64
CA LYS A 80 5.60 -10.09 -4.10
C LYS A 80 5.12 -11.54 -4.00
N LEU A 81 4.25 -11.87 -3.04
CA LEU A 81 3.67 -13.21 -2.97
C LEU A 81 2.65 -13.45 -4.09
N ASP A 82 1.79 -12.47 -4.37
CA ASP A 82 0.75 -12.59 -5.39
C ASP A 82 1.32 -12.51 -6.82
N SER A 83 2.36 -11.70 -7.02
CA SER A 83 2.98 -11.40 -8.32
C SER A 83 4.47 -11.73 -8.35
N HIS A 84 4.84 -12.94 -7.92
CA HIS A 84 6.25 -13.32 -7.67
C HIS A 84 7.20 -13.02 -8.84
N ASN A 85 6.80 -13.29 -10.08
CA ASN A 85 7.66 -13.11 -11.25
C ASN A 85 7.64 -11.68 -11.82
N GLN A 86 6.80 -10.79 -11.27
CA GLN A 86 6.60 -9.42 -11.76
C GLN A 86 6.99 -8.37 -10.72
N THR A 87 7.69 -8.76 -9.65
CA THR A 87 8.10 -7.85 -8.58
C THR A 87 9.58 -8.05 -8.23
N ALA A 88 10.32 -6.95 -8.14
CA ALA A 88 11.71 -6.91 -7.71
C ALA A 88 11.89 -5.91 -6.56
N PHE A 89 12.82 -6.20 -5.65
CA PHE A 89 13.18 -5.29 -4.56
C PHE A 89 14.59 -4.77 -4.76
N ILE A 90 14.76 -3.47 -4.57
CA ILE A 90 16.05 -2.78 -4.58
C ILE A 90 16.24 -2.17 -3.20
N HIS A 91 17.34 -2.52 -2.54
CA HIS A 91 17.69 -1.97 -1.23
C HIS A 91 18.92 -1.09 -1.38
N VAL A 92 18.82 0.15 -0.91
CA VAL A 92 19.93 1.11 -0.86
C VAL A 92 20.55 1.01 0.53
N THR A 93 21.85 0.69 0.58
CA THR A 93 22.64 0.52 1.81
C THR A 93 23.75 1.54 1.93
#